data_AF-A0A4Q3UYU3-F1
#
_entry.id   AF-A0A4Q3UYU3-F1
#
_cell.length_a   1.000
_cell.length_b   1.000
_cell.length_c   1.000
_cell.angle_alpha   90.00
_cell.angle_beta   90.00
_cell.angle_gamma   90.00
#
_symmetry.space_group_name_H-M   'P 1'
#
loop_
_entity.id
_entity.type
_entity.pdbx_description
1 polymer ?
#
loop_
_entity_poly.entity_id
_entity_poly.type
_entity_poly.pdbx_seq_one_letter_code
_entity_poly.pdbx_strand_id
1 'polypeptide(L)'
;MNVKYVSIESAKLYATSDSSKVLTELLWGDQVVLLSTKKVNGRYNVRARWVKSGYIDPADLGDQPLLELYFIDVGQGDGVLIVTPDRKHILIDGGYTREKQPHGKSAADFVDWKFYEEYGSDTIELDAMISSHPDADHYGGLWDLLNEEKKEELDTKFVKVHNFYHAGVSWWKSDEKKRFLGNKDGGMLHDLISTKASVQKGLNENSPLRLQGEWADFLKCVVKSKANIERLSY
;
A
#
# COMPACT_ATOMS: atom_id res chain seq x y z
N MET A 1 -1.45 -4.90 -21.90
CA MET A 1 -1.62 -3.43 -22.00
C MET A 1 -0.39 -2.85 -22.68
N ASN A 2 -0.54 -1.80 -23.50
CA ASN A 2 0.60 -1.10 -24.08
C ASN A 2 1.13 -0.07 -23.09
N VAL A 3 1.83 -0.56 -22.06
CA VAL A 3 2.45 0.28 -21.04
C VAL A 3 3.85 0.67 -21.50
N LYS A 4 4.21 1.93 -21.27
CA LYS A 4 5.52 2.52 -21.45
C LYS A 4 5.89 3.28 -20.18
N TYR A 5 7.14 3.71 -20.08
CA TYR A 5 7.62 4.49 -18.96
C TYR A 5 8.38 5.71 -19.47
N VAL A 6 8.31 6.83 -18.77
CA VAL A 6 9.15 7.99 -19.11
C VAL A 6 10.61 7.61 -18.92
N SER A 7 11.43 7.78 -19.95
CA SER A 7 12.84 7.34 -19.99
C SER A 7 13.85 8.48 -19.87
N ILE A 8 13.38 9.71 -19.67
CA ILE A 8 14.18 10.91 -19.45
C ILE A 8 13.80 11.55 -18.11
N GLU A 9 14.57 12.54 -17.65
CA GLU A 9 14.35 13.20 -16.34
C GLU A 9 12.92 13.73 -16.18
N SER A 10 12.41 14.41 -17.21
CA SER A 10 11.04 14.85 -17.27
C SER A 10 10.52 14.90 -18.71
N ALA A 11 9.22 14.64 -18.90
CA ALA A 11 8.56 14.63 -20.20
C ALA A 11 7.26 15.45 -20.15
N LYS A 12 7.01 16.24 -21.19
CA LYS A 12 5.80 17.07 -21.28
C LYS A 12 4.64 16.27 -21.86
N LEU A 13 3.51 16.33 -21.17
CA LEU A 13 2.25 15.82 -21.69
C LEU A 13 1.41 16.98 -22.24
N TYR A 14 1.11 16.94 -23.54
CA TYR A 14 0.44 18.00 -24.28
C TYR A 14 -1.06 17.79 -24.39
N ALA A 15 -1.81 18.88 -24.51
CA ALA A 15 -3.27 18.85 -24.63
C ALA A 15 -3.76 18.25 -25.96
N THR A 16 -3.05 18.52 -27.06
CA THR A 16 -3.32 17.97 -28.40
C THR A 16 -2.03 17.50 -29.06
N SER A 17 -2.15 16.78 -30.17
CA SER A 17 -1.01 16.21 -30.90
C SER A 17 -0.07 17.27 -31.52
N ASP A 18 -0.56 18.46 -31.80
CA ASP A 18 0.12 19.55 -32.49
C ASP A 18 0.33 20.82 -31.64
N SER A 19 -0.23 20.88 -30.43
CA SER A 19 -0.11 22.06 -29.57
C SER A 19 1.17 22.05 -28.73
N SER A 20 1.54 23.26 -28.29
CA SER A 20 2.54 23.50 -27.25
C SER A 20 1.95 23.59 -25.84
N LYS A 21 0.62 23.51 -25.71
CA LYS A 21 -0.07 23.59 -24.41
C LYS A 21 0.22 22.33 -23.59
N VAL A 22 0.98 22.48 -22.51
CA VAL A 22 1.31 21.41 -21.57
C VAL A 22 0.17 21.26 -20.56
N LEU A 23 -0.28 20.02 -20.36
CA LEU A 23 -1.23 19.64 -19.32
C LEU A 23 -0.51 19.37 -18.00
N THR A 24 0.61 18.64 -18.06
CA THR A 24 1.46 18.32 -16.92
C THR A 24 2.84 17.88 -17.39
N GLU A 25 3.76 17.77 -16.45
CA GLU A 25 5.09 17.20 -16.64
C GLU A 25 5.17 15.88 -15.88
N LEU A 26 5.56 14.84 -16.60
CA LEU A 26 5.80 13.50 -16.09
C LEU A 26 7.28 13.38 -15.71
N LEU A 27 7.58 12.58 -14.70
CA LEU A 27 8.92 12.37 -14.19
C LEU A 27 9.48 11.03 -14.68
N TRP A 28 10.81 10.90 -14.65
CA TRP A 28 11.49 9.65 -14.97
C TRP A 28 10.88 8.44 -14.24
N GLY A 29 10.54 7.40 -15.00
CA GLY A 29 9.90 6.20 -14.47
C GLY A 29 8.38 6.26 -14.38
N ASP A 30 7.73 7.41 -14.58
CA ASP A 30 6.27 7.50 -14.59
C ASP A 30 5.68 6.52 -15.61
N GLN A 31 4.65 5.79 -15.19
CA GLN A 31 3.93 4.87 -16.06
C GLN A 31 3.03 5.64 -17.04
N VAL A 32 3.10 5.25 -18.31
CA VAL A 32 2.30 5.81 -19.41
C VAL A 32 1.55 4.68 -20.10
N VAL A 33 0.22 4.80 -20.17
CA VAL A 33 -0.63 3.84 -20.89
C VAL A 33 -0.96 4.40 -22.27
N LEU A 34 -0.54 3.71 -23.33
CA LEU A 34 -0.91 4.10 -24.70
C LEU A 34 -2.40 3.81 -24.93
N LEU A 35 -3.18 4.87 -25.21
CA LEU A 35 -4.58 4.76 -25.62
C LEU A 35 -4.69 4.35 -27.09
N SER A 36 -3.67 4.69 -27.89
CA SER A 36 -3.52 4.28 -29.28
C SER A 36 -2.05 4.05 -29.62
N THR A 37 -1.76 3.00 -30.40
CA THR A 37 -0.43 2.75 -30.96
C THR A 37 -0.15 3.55 -32.23
N LYS A 38 -1.16 4.25 -32.77
CA LYS A 38 -0.99 5.15 -33.91
C LYS A 38 -0.54 6.52 -33.43
N LYS A 39 0.51 7.04 -34.05
CA LYS A 39 0.98 8.41 -33.82
C LYS A 39 0.09 9.39 -34.58
N VAL A 40 -0.24 10.51 -33.94
CA VAL A 40 -0.90 11.66 -34.58
C VAL A 40 0.06 12.83 -34.47
N ASN A 41 0.42 13.44 -35.59
CA ASN A 41 1.44 14.50 -35.65
C ASN A 41 2.74 14.13 -34.91
N GLY A 42 3.16 12.87 -35.02
CA GLY A 42 4.37 12.34 -34.39
C GLY A 42 4.22 11.90 -32.93
N ARG A 43 3.14 12.27 -32.23
CA ARG A 43 2.93 11.96 -30.80
C ARG A 43 2.00 10.77 -30.56
N TYR A 44 2.20 10.07 -29.44
CA TYR A 44 1.25 9.07 -28.96
C TYR A 44 0.14 9.72 -28.14
N ASN A 45 -1.09 9.23 -28.27
CA ASN A 45 -2.17 9.55 -27.33
C ASN A 45 -2.13 8.58 -26.14
N VAL A 46 -2.09 9.13 -24.93
CA VAL A 46 -1.78 8.38 -23.72
C VAL A 46 -2.60 8.84 -22.52
N ARG A 47 -2.68 7.96 -21.52
CA ARG A 47 -3.10 8.27 -20.14
C ARG A 47 -1.88 8.15 -19.22
N ALA A 48 -1.72 9.09 -18.31
CA ALA A 48 -0.68 9.05 -17.27
C ALA A 48 -1.12 9.86 -16.04
N ARG A 49 -0.81 9.36 -14.84
CA ARG A 49 -1.28 9.95 -13.57
C ARG A 49 -2.81 10.21 -13.61
N TRP A 50 -3.28 11.40 -13.26
CA TRP A 50 -4.68 11.81 -13.35
C TRP A 50 -5.12 12.25 -14.76
N VAL A 51 -4.21 12.40 -15.73
CA VAL A 51 -4.54 12.87 -17.08
C VAL A 51 -5.09 11.73 -17.91
N LYS A 52 -6.40 11.72 -18.10
CA LYS A 52 -7.13 10.65 -18.82
C LYS A 52 -6.82 10.58 -20.32
N SER A 53 -6.41 11.69 -20.94
CA SER A 53 -5.96 11.74 -22.33
C SER A 53 -5.05 12.93 -22.57
N GLY A 54 -3.85 12.68 -23.09
CA GLY A 54 -2.87 13.68 -23.50
C GLY A 54 -1.97 13.13 -24.61
N TYR A 55 -1.02 13.94 -25.06
CA TYR A 55 -0.08 13.57 -26.13
C TYR A 55 1.36 13.70 -25.67
N ILE A 56 2.20 12.71 -25.96
CA ILE A 56 3.60 12.68 -25.55
C ILE A 56 4.51 12.31 -26.73
N ASP A 57 5.74 12.80 -26.71
CA ASP A 57 6.75 12.42 -27.69
C ASP A 57 7.21 10.96 -27.46
N PRO A 58 7.14 10.08 -28.48
CA PRO A 58 7.66 8.73 -28.39
C PRO A 58 9.13 8.64 -27.96
N ALA A 59 9.94 9.65 -28.24
CA ALA A 59 11.36 9.68 -27.87
C ALA A 59 11.59 9.78 -26.35
N ASP A 60 10.59 10.28 -25.61
CA ASP A 60 10.65 10.44 -24.16
C ASP A 60 10.23 9.16 -23.41
N LEU A 61 9.85 8.10 -24.16
CA LEU A 61 9.32 6.86 -23.63
C LEU A 61 10.28 5.69 -23.83
N GLY A 62 10.39 4.85 -22.80
CA GLY A 62 11.05 3.55 -22.81
C GLY A 62 10.12 2.41 -22.40
N ASP A 63 10.69 1.21 -22.37
CA ASP A 63 10.00 -0.04 -22.01
C ASP A 63 10.32 -0.54 -20.60
N GLN A 64 11.32 0.04 -19.95
CA GLN A 64 11.83 -0.47 -18.68
C GLN A 64 11.17 0.24 -17.49
N PRO A 65 10.40 -0.49 -16.65
CA PRO A 65 10.00 0.03 -15.34
C PRO A 65 11.21 0.19 -14.43
N LEU A 66 11.08 1.11 -13.47
CA LEU A 66 12.09 1.34 -12.44
C LEU A 66 11.62 0.79 -11.08
N LEU A 67 12.56 0.76 -10.13
CA LEU A 67 12.21 0.66 -8.72
C LEU A 67 11.63 2.01 -8.29
N GLU A 68 10.40 2.00 -7.80
CA GLU A 68 9.73 3.18 -7.26
C GLU A 68 9.64 3.07 -5.74
N LEU A 69 9.95 4.16 -5.04
CA LEU A 69 9.78 4.28 -3.60
C LEU A 69 8.92 5.51 -3.31
N TYR A 70 7.77 5.29 -2.69
CA TYR A 70 6.87 6.34 -2.24
C TYR A 70 6.90 6.41 -0.73
N PHE A 71 7.49 7.47 -0.20
CA PHE A 71 7.36 7.82 1.22
C PHE A 71 6.09 8.65 1.37
N ILE A 72 5.06 8.02 1.92
CA ILE A 72 3.71 8.56 1.99
C ILE A 72 3.63 9.49 3.21
N ASP A 73 3.13 10.70 3.01
CA ASP A 73 2.83 11.59 4.13
C ASP A 73 1.61 11.06 4.88
N VAL A 74 1.89 10.49 6.07
CA VAL A 74 0.89 9.92 6.97
C VAL A 74 0.87 10.62 8.33
N GLY A 75 1.51 11.79 8.42
CA GLY A 75 1.68 12.52 9.66
C GLY A 75 2.64 11.81 10.63
N GLN A 76 2.09 11.03 11.57
CA GLN A 76 2.88 10.30 12.57
C GLN A 76 3.05 8.83 12.17
N GLY A 77 4.25 8.31 12.43
CA GLY A 77 4.67 6.96 12.06
C GLY A 77 5.22 6.92 10.65
N ASP A 78 5.14 5.75 10.02
CA ASP A 78 5.70 5.50 8.70
C ASP A 78 4.64 4.98 7.72
N GLY A 79 4.91 5.16 6.42
CA GLY A 79 4.12 4.61 5.33
C GLY A 79 4.92 4.62 4.04
N VAL A 80 5.23 3.45 3.51
CA VAL A 80 6.07 3.30 2.31
C VAL A 80 5.46 2.33 1.33
N LEU A 81 5.17 2.78 0.10
CA LEU A 81 4.85 1.90 -1.02
C LEU A 81 6.10 1.73 -1.89
N ILE A 82 6.52 0.48 -2.08
CA ILE A 82 7.60 0.10 -2.98
C ILE A 82 6.97 -0.61 -4.18
N VAL A 83 7.37 -0.18 -5.38
CA VAL A 83 7.02 -0.88 -6.63
C VAL A 83 8.29 -1.35 -7.30
N THR A 84 8.45 -2.66 -7.41
CA THR A 84 9.65 -3.25 -7.99
C THR A 84 9.67 -3.10 -9.52
N PRO A 85 10.83 -3.30 -10.19
CA PRO A 85 10.88 -3.35 -11.64
C PRO A 85 10.01 -4.46 -12.25
N ASP A 86 9.79 -5.58 -11.54
CA ASP A 86 8.82 -6.62 -11.96
C ASP A 86 7.36 -6.31 -11.57
N ARG A 87 7.08 -5.07 -11.14
CA ARG A 87 5.75 -4.54 -10.79
C ARG A 87 5.08 -5.24 -9.61
N LYS A 88 5.87 -5.75 -8.68
CA LYS A 88 5.38 -6.18 -7.37
C LYS A 88 5.18 -4.99 -6.45
N HIS A 89 4.12 -5.05 -5.65
CA HIS A 89 3.74 -3.97 -4.74
C HIS A 89 3.95 -4.40 -3.29
N ILE A 90 4.78 -3.65 -2.59
CA ILE A 90 5.11 -3.89 -1.18
C ILE A 90 4.70 -2.65 -0.41
N LEU A 91 3.76 -2.78 0.53
CA LEU A 91 3.34 -1.70 1.41
C LEU A 91 3.89 -1.97 2.81
N ILE A 92 4.64 -1.02 3.35
CA ILE A 92 5.21 -1.06 4.69
C ILE A 92 4.58 0.05 5.52
N ASP A 93 3.91 -0.33 6.60
CA ASP A 93 3.17 0.57 7.47
C ASP A 93 2.17 1.47 6.71
N GLY A 94 1.51 2.37 7.42
CA GLY A 94 0.51 3.24 6.82
C GLY A 94 -0.01 4.37 7.71
N GLY A 95 0.73 4.77 8.74
CA GLY A 95 0.28 5.81 9.66
C GLY A 95 -0.87 5.37 10.56
N TYR A 96 -1.53 6.36 11.15
CA TYR A 96 -2.83 6.20 11.81
C TYR A 96 -3.96 5.94 10.81
N THR A 97 -5.09 5.41 11.30
CA THR A 97 -6.33 5.30 10.52
C THR A 97 -6.86 6.69 10.15
N ARG A 98 -7.61 6.80 9.05
CA ARG A 98 -8.22 8.08 8.60
C ARG A 98 -8.91 8.86 9.71
N GLU A 99 -9.71 8.19 10.53
CA GLU A 99 -10.47 8.79 11.64
C GLU A 99 -9.60 9.47 12.69
N LYS A 100 -8.34 9.05 12.82
CA LYS A 100 -7.38 9.57 13.79
C LYS A 100 -6.42 10.59 13.19
N GLN A 101 -6.51 10.83 11.88
CA GLN A 101 -5.69 11.82 11.19
C GLN A 101 -6.46 13.14 11.04
N PRO A 102 -5.84 14.30 11.33
CA PRO A 102 -6.50 15.60 11.19
C PRO A 102 -7.03 15.88 9.78
N HIS A 103 -6.37 15.34 8.75
CA HIS A 103 -6.75 15.51 7.35
C HIS A 103 -7.64 14.39 6.81
N GLY A 104 -8.02 13.40 7.64
CA GLY A 104 -8.92 12.32 7.26
C GLY A 104 -8.37 11.38 6.17
N LYS A 105 -7.05 11.31 6.03
CA LYS A 105 -6.36 10.45 5.04
C LYS A 105 -5.29 9.60 5.72
N SER A 106 -4.99 8.43 5.17
CA SER A 106 -3.92 7.53 5.58
C SER A 106 -3.19 7.00 4.34
N ALA A 107 -2.25 6.06 4.52
CA ALA A 107 -1.59 5.43 3.37
C ALA A 107 -2.57 4.72 2.42
N ALA A 108 -3.74 4.30 2.93
CA ALA A 108 -4.79 3.69 2.13
C ALA A 108 -5.21 4.58 0.95
N ASP A 109 -5.33 5.90 1.16
CA ASP A 109 -5.78 6.84 0.12
C ASP A 109 -4.77 6.98 -1.01
N PHE A 110 -3.48 7.03 -0.68
CA PHE A 110 -2.43 7.10 -1.69
C PHE A 110 -2.36 5.81 -2.51
N VAL A 111 -2.44 4.65 -1.84
CA VAL A 111 -2.41 3.34 -2.50
C VAL A 111 -3.64 3.19 -3.39
N ASP A 112 -4.83 3.52 -2.90
CA ASP A 112 -6.07 3.48 -3.68
C ASP A 112 -6.00 4.37 -4.91
N TRP A 113 -5.56 5.62 -4.76
CA TRP A 113 -5.30 6.53 -5.89
C TRP A 113 -4.31 5.94 -6.90
N LYS A 114 -3.20 5.33 -6.44
CA LYS A 114 -2.19 4.75 -7.31
C LYS A 114 -2.78 3.64 -8.19
N PHE A 115 -3.62 2.77 -7.62
CA PHE A 115 -4.24 1.70 -8.36
C PHE A 115 -5.42 2.18 -9.22
N TYR A 116 -6.33 2.94 -8.66
CA TYR A 116 -7.55 3.37 -9.35
C TYR A 116 -7.28 4.45 -10.40
N GLU A 117 -6.66 5.56 -10.01
CA GLU A 117 -6.49 6.70 -10.90
C GLU A 117 -5.36 6.50 -11.90
N GLU A 118 -4.18 6.07 -11.44
CA GLU A 118 -2.99 5.98 -12.28
C GLU A 118 -2.95 4.67 -13.08
N TYR A 119 -3.16 3.52 -12.43
CA TYR A 119 -3.16 2.24 -13.14
C TYR A 119 -4.49 1.95 -13.84
N GLY A 120 -5.60 2.55 -13.39
CA GLY A 120 -6.94 2.22 -13.89
C GLY A 120 -7.37 0.81 -13.50
N SER A 121 -6.99 0.36 -12.31
CA SER A 121 -7.32 -0.93 -11.73
C SER A 121 -8.39 -0.77 -10.66
N ASP A 122 -9.45 -1.56 -10.73
CA ASP A 122 -10.46 -1.68 -9.66
C ASP A 122 -9.98 -2.56 -8.49
N THR A 123 -8.72 -3.03 -8.52
CA THR A 123 -8.17 -3.91 -7.50
C THR A 123 -6.79 -3.43 -7.06
N ILE A 124 -6.65 -3.19 -5.75
CA ILE A 124 -5.36 -3.06 -5.08
C ILE A 124 -4.81 -4.48 -4.89
N GLU A 125 -3.67 -4.78 -5.51
CA GLU A 125 -2.98 -6.07 -5.35
C GLU A 125 -1.60 -5.84 -4.75
N LEU A 126 -1.41 -6.32 -3.52
CA LEU A 126 -0.16 -6.21 -2.76
C LEU A 126 0.48 -7.59 -2.63
N ASP A 127 1.70 -7.73 -3.16
CA ASP A 127 2.53 -8.92 -2.99
C ASP A 127 2.97 -9.08 -1.53
N ALA A 128 3.23 -7.97 -0.86
CA ALA A 128 3.51 -7.94 0.57
C ALA A 128 2.88 -6.71 1.24
N MET A 129 2.29 -6.95 2.41
CA MET A 129 1.90 -5.92 3.37
C MET A 129 2.69 -6.17 4.65
N ILE A 130 3.38 -5.17 5.16
CA ILE A 130 4.32 -5.32 6.27
C ILE A 130 3.93 -4.33 7.37
N SER A 131 3.74 -4.83 8.59
CA SER A 131 3.65 -3.98 9.78
C SER A 131 4.93 -4.11 10.60
N SER A 132 5.64 -3.00 10.77
CA SER A 132 6.93 -2.96 11.46
C SER A 132 6.79 -3.30 12.94
N HIS A 133 5.77 -2.78 13.62
CA HIS A 133 5.46 -3.06 15.03
C HIS A 133 3.98 -2.71 15.36
N PRO A 134 3.47 -3.08 16.55
CA PRO A 134 2.03 -3.05 16.83
C PRO A 134 1.53 -1.68 17.34
N ASP A 135 2.20 -0.58 17.01
CA ASP A 135 1.74 0.75 17.41
C ASP A 135 0.83 1.36 16.34
N ALA A 136 -0.19 2.07 16.80
CA ALA A 136 -1.34 2.45 15.97
C ALA A 136 -1.01 3.45 14.86
N ASP A 137 0.08 4.20 15.00
CA ASP A 137 0.67 5.07 13.98
C ASP A 137 1.43 4.31 12.89
N HIS A 138 1.50 2.98 12.93
CA HIS A 138 2.15 2.20 11.88
C HIS A 138 1.17 1.34 11.09
N TYR A 139 0.16 0.72 11.71
CA TYR A 139 -0.73 -0.20 11.00
C TYR A 139 -2.09 0.41 10.58
N GLY A 140 -2.38 1.66 10.93
CA GLY A 140 -3.68 2.28 10.71
C GLY A 140 -4.11 2.33 9.23
N GLY A 141 -3.25 2.83 8.34
CA GLY A 141 -3.55 2.80 6.90
C GLY A 141 -3.62 1.39 6.29
N LEU A 142 -2.87 0.43 6.85
CA LEU A 142 -3.00 -0.99 6.46
C LEU A 142 -4.38 -1.53 6.86
N TRP A 143 -4.86 -1.12 8.03
CA TRP A 143 -6.16 -1.51 8.54
C TRP A 143 -7.29 -0.91 7.71
N ASP A 144 -7.20 0.36 7.34
CA ASP A 144 -8.17 1.04 6.47
C ASP A 144 -8.34 0.32 5.12
N LEU A 145 -7.27 -0.28 4.57
CA LEU A 145 -7.35 -1.09 3.34
C LEU A 145 -8.06 -2.44 3.53
N LEU A 146 -7.95 -3.06 4.70
CA LEU A 146 -8.50 -4.40 4.97
C LEU A 146 -9.85 -4.39 5.67
N ASN A 147 -10.27 -3.26 6.23
CA ASN A 147 -11.51 -3.14 6.96
C ASN A 147 -12.68 -2.96 6.00
N GLU A 148 -13.58 -3.95 5.94
CA GLU A 148 -14.78 -3.89 5.08
C GLU A 148 -15.69 -2.70 5.41
N GLU A 149 -15.71 -2.23 6.65
CA GLU A 149 -16.49 -1.04 7.04
C GLU A 149 -15.95 0.25 6.41
N LYS A 150 -14.71 0.22 5.93
CA LYS A 150 -14.00 1.34 5.26
C LYS A 150 -13.98 1.22 3.75
N LYS A 151 -14.59 0.17 3.19
CA LYS A 151 -14.55 -0.12 1.77
C LYS A 151 -15.16 0.98 0.90
N GLU A 152 -16.26 1.60 1.35
CA GLU A 152 -16.93 2.69 0.62
C GLU A 152 -16.11 4.01 0.62
N GLU A 153 -15.01 4.06 1.37
CA GLU A 153 -14.06 5.18 1.34
C GLU A 153 -12.97 5.00 0.27
N LEU A 154 -12.96 3.86 -0.44
CA LEU A 154 -12.01 3.53 -1.51
C LEU A 154 -12.71 3.58 -2.88
N ASP A 155 -12.01 4.09 -3.90
CA ASP A 155 -12.46 4.02 -5.28
C ASP A 155 -12.29 2.60 -5.87
N THR A 156 -11.25 1.87 -5.44
CA THR A 156 -11.07 0.47 -5.81
C THR A 156 -12.11 -0.45 -5.14
N LYS A 157 -12.51 -1.49 -5.86
CA LYS A 157 -13.56 -2.43 -5.41
C LYS A 157 -13.04 -3.58 -4.57
N PHE A 158 -11.76 -3.90 -4.72
CA PHE A 158 -11.15 -5.08 -4.11
C PHE A 158 -9.73 -4.77 -3.62
N VAL A 159 -9.40 -5.33 -2.46
CA VAL A 159 -8.04 -5.33 -1.92
C VAL A 159 -7.61 -6.78 -1.77
N LYS A 160 -6.47 -7.13 -2.38
CA LYS A 160 -5.88 -8.46 -2.34
C LYS A 160 -4.46 -8.37 -1.79
N VAL A 161 -4.25 -9.01 -0.64
CA VAL A 161 -2.93 -9.11 -0.01
C VAL A 161 -2.48 -10.56 -0.07
N HIS A 162 -1.34 -10.81 -0.72
CA HIS A 162 -0.79 -12.16 -0.83
C HIS A 162 -0.09 -12.60 0.46
N ASN A 163 0.80 -11.74 0.97
CA ASN A 163 1.58 -12.01 2.18
C ASN A 163 1.46 -10.84 3.14
N PHE A 164 1.19 -11.13 4.41
CA PHE A 164 1.27 -10.19 5.51
C PHE A 164 2.43 -10.57 6.43
N TYR A 165 3.31 -9.61 6.65
CA TYR A 165 4.50 -9.77 7.47
C TYR A 165 4.46 -8.87 8.71
N HIS A 166 5.01 -9.37 9.82
CA HIS A 166 5.08 -8.61 11.07
C HIS A 166 6.35 -8.92 11.88
N ALA A 167 6.73 -8.06 12.82
CA ALA A 167 7.88 -8.29 13.71
C ALA A 167 7.64 -9.35 14.82
N GLY A 168 6.39 -9.70 15.09
CA GLY A 168 6.02 -10.76 16.04
C GLY A 168 5.76 -10.27 17.46
N VAL A 169 6.32 -9.12 17.84
CA VAL A 169 5.94 -8.40 19.06
C VAL A 169 4.48 -7.94 18.93
N SER A 170 3.73 -7.99 20.02
CA SER A 170 2.30 -7.66 20.01
C SER A 170 1.84 -7.08 21.35
N TRP A 171 0.72 -6.36 21.30
CA TRP A 171 -0.01 -5.99 22.50
C TRP A 171 -0.87 -7.15 22.98
N TRP A 172 -0.59 -7.60 24.20
CA TRP A 172 -1.26 -8.71 24.87
C TRP A 172 -2.10 -8.23 26.07
N LYS A 173 -3.13 -9.01 26.41
CA LYS A 173 -3.92 -8.94 27.63
C LYS A 173 -4.11 -10.33 28.23
N SER A 174 -4.27 -10.40 29.54
CA SER A 174 -4.63 -11.60 30.30
C SER A 174 -5.73 -11.25 31.31
N ASP A 175 -6.12 -12.20 32.16
CA ASP A 175 -7.10 -11.92 33.22
C ASP A 175 -6.54 -10.95 34.27
N GLU A 176 -5.22 -10.89 34.41
CA GLU A 176 -4.52 -10.04 35.37
C GLU A 176 -4.04 -8.71 34.79
N LYS A 177 -3.66 -8.68 33.49
CA LYS A 177 -3.04 -7.52 32.85
C LYS A 177 -3.85 -7.03 31.67
N LYS A 178 -4.20 -5.74 31.68
CA LYS A 178 -5.03 -5.12 30.63
C LYS A 178 -4.28 -4.85 29.32
N ARG A 179 -2.97 -4.57 29.37
CA ARG A 179 -2.09 -4.36 28.20
C ARG A 179 -0.63 -4.55 28.61
N PHE A 180 0.11 -5.38 27.88
CA PHE A 180 1.55 -5.62 28.06
C PHE A 180 2.18 -6.25 26.81
N LEU A 181 3.50 -6.38 26.77
CA LEU A 181 4.25 -6.92 25.62
C LEU A 181 4.46 -8.45 25.68
N GLY A 182 3.80 -9.15 26.59
CA GLY A 182 4.05 -10.57 26.86
C GLY A 182 5.03 -10.82 28.00
N ASN A 183 5.35 -12.09 28.23
CA ASN A 183 6.30 -12.55 29.22
C ASN A 183 7.71 -12.09 28.86
N LYS A 184 8.42 -11.57 29.87
CA LYS A 184 9.79 -11.09 29.77
C LYS A 184 10.65 -11.91 30.72
N ASP A 185 11.64 -12.60 30.19
CA ASP A 185 12.63 -13.33 30.98
C ASP A 185 14.01 -13.18 30.35
N GLY A 186 15.02 -12.90 31.19
CA GLY A 186 16.38 -12.60 30.76
C GLY A 186 16.51 -11.39 29.82
N GLY A 187 15.56 -10.43 29.88
CA GLY A 187 15.51 -9.29 28.96
C GLY A 187 14.91 -9.59 27.57
N MET A 188 14.46 -10.82 27.34
CA MET A 188 13.87 -11.27 26.07
C MET A 188 12.35 -11.37 26.16
N LEU A 189 11.67 -11.12 25.04
CA LEU A 189 10.22 -11.33 24.88
C LEU A 189 9.97 -12.77 24.40
N HIS A 190 9.11 -13.51 25.10
CA HIS A 190 8.81 -14.90 24.76
C HIS A 190 7.48 -15.10 24.03
N ASP A 191 6.50 -14.22 24.26
CA ASP A 191 5.17 -14.32 23.64
C ASP A 191 5.14 -13.60 22.28
N LEU A 192 5.82 -14.17 21.30
CA LEU A 192 5.84 -13.67 19.93
C LEU A 192 4.83 -14.44 19.07
N ILE A 193 4.07 -13.73 18.25
CA ILE A 193 3.33 -14.36 17.15
C ILE A 193 4.29 -14.64 15.99
N SER A 194 4.04 -15.72 15.24
CA SER A 194 4.90 -16.22 14.17
C SER A 194 4.16 -16.59 12.89
N THR A 195 3.00 -17.24 13.03
CA THR A 195 2.20 -17.77 11.92
C THR A 195 0.73 -17.39 12.06
N LYS A 196 -0.06 -17.58 11.01
CA LYS A 196 -1.52 -17.46 11.06
C LYS A 196 -2.15 -18.21 12.24
N ALA A 197 -1.68 -19.43 12.55
CA ALA A 197 -2.20 -20.22 13.66
C ALA A 197 -1.93 -19.54 15.02
N SER A 198 -0.74 -18.95 15.20
CA SER A 198 -0.42 -18.21 16.43
C SER A 198 -1.25 -16.94 16.59
N VAL A 199 -1.52 -16.23 15.49
CA VAL A 199 -2.42 -15.06 15.49
C VAL A 199 -3.84 -15.48 15.86
N GLN A 200 -4.38 -16.52 15.23
CA GLN A 200 -5.71 -17.05 15.56
C GLN A 200 -5.83 -17.51 17.01
N LYS A 201 -4.79 -18.14 17.56
CA LYS A 201 -4.72 -18.49 18.99
C LYS A 201 -4.78 -17.24 19.86
N GLY A 202 -4.03 -16.20 19.52
CA GLY A 202 -4.03 -14.92 20.24
C GLY A 202 -5.36 -14.17 20.13
N LEU A 203 -6.09 -14.31 19.02
CA LEU A 203 -7.42 -13.70 18.82
C LEU A 203 -8.55 -14.46 19.53
N ASN A 204 -8.31 -15.68 20.02
CA ASN A 204 -9.32 -16.47 20.72
C ASN A 204 -9.59 -15.87 22.11
N GLU A 205 -10.83 -15.42 22.34
CA GLU A 205 -11.24 -14.81 23.62
C GLU A 205 -11.14 -15.75 24.83
N ASN A 206 -11.18 -17.07 24.61
CA ASN A 206 -11.02 -18.06 25.67
C ASN A 206 -9.55 -18.38 25.99
N SER A 207 -8.60 -17.83 25.23
CA SER A 207 -7.17 -18.00 25.52
C SER A 207 -6.80 -17.26 26.82
N PRO A 208 -5.95 -17.80 27.70
CA PRO A 208 -5.47 -17.06 28.89
C PRO A 208 -4.61 -15.85 28.51
N LEU A 209 -3.97 -15.90 27.34
CA LEU A 209 -3.18 -14.82 26.75
C LEU A 209 -3.78 -14.43 25.40
N ARG A 210 -4.20 -13.17 25.27
CA ARG A 210 -5.01 -12.69 24.16
C ARG A 210 -4.41 -11.42 23.55
N LEU A 211 -4.52 -11.27 22.24
CA LEU A 211 -4.19 -10.01 21.58
C LEU A 211 -5.13 -8.91 22.09
N GLN A 212 -4.63 -7.69 22.14
CA GLN A 212 -5.27 -6.58 22.84
C GLN A 212 -5.57 -5.39 21.93
N GLY A 213 -6.79 -4.84 22.08
CA GLY A 213 -7.20 -3.56 21.51
C GLY A 213 -7.26 -3.55 19.99
N GLU A 214 -7.07 -2.38 19.42
CA GLU A 214 -7.12 -2.15 17.97
C GLU A 214 -6.11 -3.00 17.18
N TRP A 215 -4.96 -3.33 17.79
CA TRP A 215 -4.02 -4.26 17.18
C TRP A 215 -4.65 -5.65 16.94
N ALA A 216 -5.45 -6.13 17.89
CA ALA A 216 -6.19 -7.38 17.73
C ALA A 216 -7.27 -7.26 16.64
N ASP A 217 -7.96 -6.12 16.58
CA ASP A 217 -9.03 -5.89 15.59
C ASP A 217 -8.46 -5.80 14.16
N PHE A 218 -7.34 -5.11 13.99
CA PHE A 218 -6.57 -5.13 12.73
C PHE A 218 -6.16 -6.56 12.34
N LEU A 219 -5.59 -7.34 13.27
CA LEU A 219 -5.19 -8.72 12.99
C LEU A 219 -6.38 -9.65 12.64
N LYS A 220 -7.60 -9.37 13.10
CA LYS A 220 -8.81 -10.06 12.62
C LYS A 220 -9.05 -9.79 11.14
N CYS A 221 -8.90 -8.54 10.69
CA CYS A 221 -9.00 -8.16 9.28
C CYS A 221 -7.91 -8.86 8.45
N VAL A 222 -6.66 -8.93 8.94
CA VAL A 222 -5.57 -9.67 8.29
C VAL A 222 -5.91 -11.16 8.14
N VAL A 223 -6.43 -11.82 9.19
CA VAL A 223 -6.82 -13.23 9.09
C VAL A 223 -7.93 -13.44 8.06
N LYS A 224 -8.89 -12.49 7.98
CA LYS A 224 -10.02 -12.51 7.05
C LYS A 224 -9.60 -12.27 5.59
N SER A 225 -8.55 -11.48 5.35
CA SER A 225 -8.03 -11.19 3.99
C SER A 225 -7.48 -12.44 3.28
N LYS A 226 -7.25 -13.51 4.04
CA LYS A 226 -6.67 -14.79 3.57
C LYS A 226 -5.22 -14.70 3.11
N ALA A 227 -4.52 -13.60 3.40
CA ALA A 227 -3.09 -13.51 3.20
C ALA A 227 -2.34 -14.65 3.94
N ASN A 228 -1.19 -15.05 3.41
CA ASN A 228 -0.19 -15.79 4.18
C ASN A 228 0.30 -14.88 5.31
N ILE A 229 0.46 -15.41 6.53
CA ILE A 229 0.89 -14.60 7.68
C ILE A 229 2.16 -15.21 8.25
N GLU A 230 3.23 -14.42 8.22
CA GLU A 230 4.55 -14.84 8.66
C GLU A 230 5.26 -13.73 9.43
N ARG A 231 6.05 -14.12 10.43
CA ARG A 231 6.96 -13.20 11.11
C ARG A 231 8.23 -13.01 10.29
N LEU A 232 8.65 -11.76 10.12
CA LEU A 232 10.00 -11.45 9.67
C LEU A 232 10.96 -11.68 10.85
N SER A 233 11.59 -12.85 10.86
CA SER A 233 12.71 -13.14 11.76
C SER A 233 13.87 -13.71 10.98
N TYR A 234 15.07 -13.22 11.29
CA TYR A 234 16.34 -13.83 10.90
C TYR A 234 16.54 -15.19 11.57
#